data_AF-A0A432L9V2-F1
#
_entry.id   AF-A0A432L9V2-F1
#
_cell.length_a   1.000
_cell.length_b   1.000
_cell.length_c   1.000
_cell.angle_alpha   90.00
_cell.angle_beta   90.00
_cell.angle_gamma   90.00
#
_symmetry.space_group_name_H-M   'P 1'
#
loop_
_entity.id
_entity.type
_entity.pdbx_description
1 polymer ?
#
loop_
_entity_poly.entity_id
_entity_poly.type
_entity_poly.pdbx_seq_one_letter_code
_entity_poly.pdbx_strand_id
1 'polypeptide(L)'
;MLLALCILVLAIVLAISLSRNQHLKKKFIIWGTAIIVFIAPSLAWTLGILFGMNEGDGFIGMTIMIYGFVFLEVVGFIILYFGIFKRENINRY
;
A
#
# COMPACT_ATOMS: atom_id res chain seq x y z
N MET A 1 -8.37 -14.25 -7.04
CA MET A 1 -6.98 -14.13 -6.57
C MET A 1 -6.08 -13.48 -7.63
N LEU A 2 -6.03 -14.03 -8.86
CA LEU A 2 -5.24 -13.49 -9.99
C LEU A 2 -5.42 -11.99 -10.27
N LEU A 3 -6.67 -11.50 -10.33
CA LEU A 3 -6.92 -10.07 -10.57
C LEU A 3 -6.29 -9.16 -9.50
N ALA A 4 -6.40 -9.52 -8.21
CA ALA A 4 -5.81 -8.74 -7.13
C ALA A 4 -4.27 -8.74 -7.20
N LEU A 5 -3.66 -9.86 -7.59
CA LEU A 5 -2.22 -9.93 -7.82
C LEU A 5 -1.80 -9.06 -9.00
N CYS A 6 -2.54 -9.05 -10.11
CA CYS A 6 -2.28 -8.16 -11.24
C CYS A 6 -2.37 -6.69 -10.83
N ILE A 7 -3.42 -6.31 -10.08
CA ILE A 7 -3.60 -4.95 -9.57
C ILE A 7 -2.43 -4.57 -8.64
N LEU A 8 -2.03 -5.47 -7.74
CA LEU A 8 -0.92 -5.26 -6.82
C LEU A 8 0.39 -5.01 -7.58
N VAL A 9 0.71 -5.86 -8.56
CA VAL A 9 1.93 -5.71 -9.38
C VAL A 9 1.89 -4.42 -10.18
N LEU A 10 0.76 -4.11 -10.84
CA LEU A 10 0.59 -2.86 -11.58
C LEU A 10 0.77 -1.64 -10.68
N ALA A 11 0.17 -1.65 -9.49
CA ALA A 11 0.30 -0.55 -8.53
C ALA A 11 1.76 -0.32 -8.11
N ILE A 12 2.51 -1.40 -7.86
CA ILE A 12 3.93 -1.32 -7.52
C ILE A 12 4.75 -0.78 -8.70
N VAL A 13 4.53 -1.29 -9.91
CA VAL A 13 5.23 -0.83 -11.12
C VAL A 13 4.95 0.65 -11.38
N LEU A 14 3.69 1.07 -11.26
CA LEU A 14 3.30 2.48 -11.41
C LEU A 14 3.92 3.35 -10.31
N ALA A 15 3.89 2.92 -9.04
CA ALA A 15 4.51 3.65 -7.94
C ALA A 15 6.02 3.82 -8.15
N ILE A 16 6.72 2.76 -8.57
CA ILE A 16 8.15 2.82 -8.91
C ILE A 16 8.40 3.80 -10.05
N SER A 17 7.67 3.66 -11.16
CA SER A 17 7.80 4.51 -12.34
C SER A 17 7.57 5.99 -12.00
N LEU A 18 6.47 6.30 -11.31
CA LEU A 18 6.10 7.67 -10.93
C LEU A 18 7.07 8.26 -9.89
N SER A 19 7.64 7.43 -9.00
CA SER A 19 8.57 7.88 -7.97
C SER A 19 9.99 8.13 -8.50
N ARG A 20 10.33 7.61 -9.69
CA ARG A 20 11.65 7.75 -10.30
C ARG A 20 11.95 9.23 -10.56
N ASN A 21 13.15 9.67 -10.20
CA ASN A 21 13.62 11.06 -10.34
C ASN A 21 12.78 12.12 -9.58
N GLN A 22 11.82 11.71 -8.74
CA GLN A 22 11.09 12.65 -7.88
C GLN A 22 11.86 12.94 -6.60
N HIS A 23 11.67 14.14 -6.07
CA HIS A 23 12.17 14.51 -4.75
C HIS A 23 11.44 13.72 -3.65
N LEU A 24 12.06 13.65 -2.46
CA LEU A 24 11.62 12.76 -1.36
C LEU A 24 10.17 13.00 -0.92
N LYS A 25 9.71 14.27 -0.93
CA LYS A 25 8.32 14.65 -0.64
C LYS A 25 7.32 13.96 -1.59
N LYS A 26 7.47 14.13 -2.91
CA LYS A 26 6.64 13.44 -3.92
C LYS A 26 6.71 11.92 -3.82
N LYS A 27 7.88 11.34 -3.52
CA LYS A 27 8.00 9.88 -3.31
C LYS A 27 7.09 9.40 -2.18
N PHE A 28 7.07 10.10 -1.04
CA PHE A 28 6.16 9.77 0.06
C PHE A 28 4.69 9.88 -0.34
N ILE A 29 4.30 10.92 -1.08
CA ILE A 29 2.92 11.05 -1.56
C ILE A 29 2.54 9.88 -2.47
N ILE A 30 3.39 9.56 -3.46
CA ILE A 30 3.13 8.48 -4.43
C ILE A 30 2.99 7.13 -3.71
N TRP A 31 3.94 6.80 -2.83
CA TRP A 31 3.92 5.53 -2.10
C TRP A 31 2.79 5.45 -1.08
N GLY A 32 2.49 6.54 -0.36
CA GLY A 32 1.37 6.59 0.58
C GLY A 32 0.03 6.34 -0.13
N THR A 33 -0.22 7.05 -1.23
CA THR A 33 -1.44 6.87 -2.03
C THR A 33 -1.51 5.47 -2.66
N ALA A 34 -0.41 4.96 -3.20
CA ALA A 34 -0.38 3.60 -3.76
C ALA A 34 -0.69 2.54 -2.70
N ILE A 35 -0.19 2.73 -1.47
CA ILE A 35 -0.46 1.84 -0.36
C ILE A 35 -1.94 1.84 0.01
N ILE A 36 -2.53 3.02 0.24
CA ILE A 36 -3.93 3.16 0.66
C ILE A 36 -4.88 2.62 -0.41
N VAL A 37 -4.72 3.04 -1.66
CA VAL A 37 -5.73 2.81 -2.70
C VAL A 37 -5.63 1.42 -3.31
N PHE A 38 -4.42 0.88 -3.46
CA PHE A 38 -4.20 -0.33 -4.26
C PHE A 38 -3.55 -1.47 -3.47
N ILE A 39 -2.42 -1.22 -2.80
CA ILE A 39 -1.62 -2.29 -2.19
C ILE A 39 -2.34 -2.87 -0.97
N ALA A 40 -2.83 -2.02 -0.05
CA ALA A 40 -3.52 -2.45 1.15
C ALA A 40 -4.74 -3.34 0.85
N PRO A 41 -5.72 -2.92 0.03
CA PRO A 41 -6.87 -3.77 -0.26
C PRO A 41 -6.49 -5.06 -1.02
N SER A 42 -5.57 -4.97 -1.99
CA SER A 42 -5.20 -6.14 -2.81
C SER A 42 -4.40 -7.19 -2.01
N LEU A 43 -3.45 -6.74 -1.18
CA LEU A 43 -2.59 -7.63 -0.41
C LEU A 43 -3.35 -8.25 0.76
N ALA A 44 -4.13 -7.45 1.50
CA ALA A 44 -4.93 -7.95 2.62
C ALA A 44 -5.96 -8.99 2.16
N TRP A 45 -6.65 -8.73 1.05
CA TRP A 45 -7.58 -9.70 0.47
C TRP A 45 -6.89 -10.98 0.02
N THR A 46 -5.75 -10.86 -0.67
CA THR A 46 -4.98 -12.03 -1.15
C THR A 46 -4.54 -12.92 0.02
N LEU A 47 -3.99 -12.32 1.07
CA LEU A 47 -3.57 -13.05 2.27
C LEU A 47 -4.77 -13.67 3.01
N GLY A 48 -5.86 -12.92 3.18
CA GLY A 48 -7.06 -13.45 3.82
C GLY A 48 -7.63 -14.68 3.11
N ILE A 49 -7.74 -14.65 1.79
CA ILE A 49 -8.20 -15.82 1.01
C ILE A 49 -7.21 -16.97 1.13
N LEU A 50 -5.90 -16.71 1.00
CA LEU A 50 -4.89 -17.77 1.04
C LEU A 50 -4.90 -18.50 2.39
N PHE A 51 -4.93 -17.77 3.50
CA PHE A 51 -4.95 -18.38 4.83
C PHE A 51 -6.30 -19.01 5.16
N GLY A 52 -7.42 -18.40 4.76
CA GLY A 52 -8.74 -19.02 4.94
C GLY A 52 -8.87 -20.34 4.19
N MET A 53 -8.27 -20.45 3.00
CA MET A 53 -8.21 -21.71 2.25
C MET A 53 -7.27 -22.73 2.90
N ASN A 54 -6.11 -22.29 3.39
CA ASN A 54 -5.12 -23.17 4.03
C ASN A 54 -5.66 -23.81 5.30
N GLU A 55 -6.34 -23.02 6.14
CA GLU A 55 -6.93 -23.50 7.40
C GLU A 55 -8.32 -24.11 7.23
N GLY A 56 -8.96 -23.91 6.07
CA GLY A 56 -10.35 -24.31 5.84
C GLY A 56 -11.38 -23.51 6.66
N ASP A 57 -10.97 -22.38 7.25
CA ASP A 57 -11.79 -21.53 8.11
C ASP A 57 -11.85 -20.08 7.59
N GLY A 58 -13.06 -19.68 7.18
CA GLY A 58 -13.33 -18.32 6.69
C GLY A 58 -13.14 -17.23 7.76
N PHE A 59 -13.26 -17.55 9.05
CA PHE A 59 -13.02 -16.58 10.12
C PHE A 59 -11.54 -16.22 10.26
N ILE A 60 -10.64 -17.18 10.07
CA ILE A 60 -9.20 -16.93 10.06
C ILE A 60 -8.84 -16.04 8.86
N GLY A 61 -9.36 -16.38 7.68
CA GLY A 61 -9.16 -15.56 6.48
C GLY A 61 -9.68 -14.13 6.64
N MET A 62 -10.88 -13.96 7.19
CA MET A 62 -11.46 -12.65 7.49
C MET A 62 -10.61 -11.86 8.49
N THR A 63 -10.14 -12.52 9.56
CA THR A 63 -9.29 -11.90 10.59
C THR A 63 -8.02 -11.33 9.96
N ILE A 64 -7.32 -12.13 9.16
CA ILE A 64 -6.09 -11.71 8.49
C ILE A 64 -6.34 -10.55 7.52
N MET A 65 -7.45 -10.61 6.77
CA MET A 65 -7.82 -9.54 5.86
C MET A 65 -8.09 -8.22 6.59
N ILE A 66 -8.89 -8.23 7.65
CA ILE A 66 -9.27 -7.00 8.37
C ILE A 66 -8.05 -6.38 9.05
N TYR A 67 -7.32 -7.16 9.86
CA TYR A 67 -6.16 -6.64 10.58
C TYR A 67 -5.03 -6.23 9.62
N GLY A 68 -4.80 -7.01 8.56
CA GLY A 68 -3.84 -6.66 7.52
C GLY A 68 -4.22 -5.39 6.77
N PHE A 69 -5.49 -5.21 6.43
CA PHE A 69 -5.98 -4.00 5.77
C PHE A 69 -5.82 -2.76 6.64
N VAL A 70 -6.30 -2.80 7.89
CA VAL A 70 -6.17 -1.68 8.84
C VAL A 70 -4.71 -1.32 9.09
N PHE A 71 -3.84 -2.32 9.29
CA PHE A 71 -2.42 -2.08 9.49
C PHE A 71 -1.78 -1.40 8.29
N LEU A 72 -2.01 -1.90 7.07
CA LEU A 72 -1.45 -1.33 5.85
C LEU A 72 -2.02 0.06 5.54
N GLU A 73 -3.30 0.29 5.82
CA GLU A 73 -3.88 1.64 5.69
C GLU A 73 -3.19 2.63 6.62
N VAL A 74 -3.02 2.29 7.91
CA VAL A 74 -2.34 3.16 8.87
C VAL A 74 -0.92 3.48 8.39
N VAL A 75 -0.17 2.49 7.91
CA VAL A 75 1.15 2.69 7.31
C VAL A 75 1.08 3.63 6.10
N GLY A 76 0.11 3.42 5.21
CA GLY A 76 -0.12 4.26 4.04
C GLY A 76 -0.41 5.73 4.41
N PHE A 77 -1.28 5.95 5.40
CA PHE A 77 -1.59 7.29 5.91
C PHE A 77 -0.38 7.97 6.53
N ILE A 78 0.43 7.26 7.32
CA ILE A 78 1.67 7.81 7.91
C ILE A 78 2.64 8.27 6.80
N ILE A 79 2.84 7.43 5.80
CA ILE A 79 3.72 7.73 4.65
C ILE A 79 3.18 8.94 3.87
N LEU A 80 1.88 8.96 3.58
CA LEU A 80 1.22 10.08 2.89
C LEU A 80 1.32 11.39 3.69
N TYR A 81 1.10 11.32 5.00
CA TYR A 81 1.21 12.46 5.91
C TYR A 81 2.61 13.08 5.86
N PHE A 82 3.67 12.26 5.93
CA PHE A 82 5.03 12.76 5.74
C PHE A 82 5.23 13.38 4.36
N GLY A 83 4.61 12.85 3.31
CA GLY A 83 4.65 13.45 1.98
C GLY A 83 3.96 14.82 1.90
N ILE A 84 2.80 14.98 2.52
CA ILE A 84 2.04 16.23 2.47
C ILE A 84 2.73 17.32 3.29
N PHE A 85 3.14 17.00 4.53
CA PHE A 85 3.64 17.99 5.49
C PHE A 85 5.16 18.19 5.45
N LYS A 86 5.91 17.36 4.73
CA LYS A 86 7.35 17.61 4.54
C LYS A 86 7.54 18.91 3.77
N ARG A 87 8.17 19.88 4.44
CA ARG A 87 8.62 21.12 3.79
C ARG A 87 9.66 20.76 2.74
N GLU A 88 9.53 21.33 1.56
CA GLU A 88 10.64 21.31 0.61
C GLU A 88 11.75 22.13 1.23
N ASN A 89 12.89 21.49 1.52
CA ASN A 89 14.12 22.22 1.78
C ASN A 89 14.51 22.85 0.45
N ILE A 90 13.94 24.03 0.17
CA ILE A 90 14.44 24.93 -0.86
C ILE A 90 15.82 25.33 -0.36
N ASN A 91 16.85 24.60 -0.78
CA ASN A 91 18.22 25.05 -0.62
C ASN A 91 18.34 26.35 -1.41
N ARG A 92 18.26 27.45 -0.65
CA ARG A 92 18.79 28.75 -1.03
C ARG A 92 20.32 28.63 -1.03
N TYR A 93 20.90 28.32 -2.17
CA TYR A 93 22.28 28.64 -2.50
C TYR A 93 22.35 28.95 -3.99
#